data_AF-F4PPT9-F1
#
_entry.id   AF-F4PPT9-F1
#
_cell.length_a   1.000
_cell.length_b   1.000
_cell.length_c   1.000
_cell.angle_alpha   90.00
_cell.angle_beta   90.00
_cell.angle_gamma   90.00
#
_symmetry.space_group_name_H-M   'P 1'
#
loop_
_entity.id
_entity.type
_entity.pdbx_description
1 polymer ?
#
loop_
_entity_poly.entity_id
_entity_poly.type
_entity_poly.pdbx_seq_one_letter_code
_entity_poly.pdbx_strand_id
1 'polypeptide(L)'
;MTHYIERTWDDLKNVINEDRLGELGRKDQDTTKMMDHMVYVRATYSSTKDYILSKMFDFPTEDDHQHPIINNVDNNITNQNNDNNNNNDSSSSDNSNNNNVYKKKVVRPVDVKQKLAFKLNDFPYNCHDSITHWVLWCLQPLTHQEAKEHLITHFQHKLQHQQDFLFFINPVELQSIREVTHYHVFVKNDSFNRLDWQQQDSKKEQNSDHCFKNNTNCLNDNSNNNTVGQIASGTTNTVPSF
;
A
#
# COMPACT_ATOMS: atom_id res chain seq x y z
N MET A 1 -4.75 28.68 10.10
CA MET A 1 -5.32 27.34 10.28
C MET A 1 -6.24 27.07 9.12
N THR A 2 -5.90 26.12 8.26
CA THR A 2 -6.83 25.63 7.24
C THR A 2 -7.89 24.79 7.94
N HIS A 3 -9.13 25.25 7.99
CA HIS A 3 -10.23 24.44 8.50
C HIS A 3 -10.46 23.27 7.54
N TYR A 4 -10.22 22.04 8.00
CA TYR A 4 -10.49 20.85 7.20
C TYR A 4 -11.99 20.57 7.19
N ILE A 5 -12.60 20.75 6.02
CA ILE A 5 -14.04 20.53 5.79
C ILE A 5 -14.27 19.03 5.62
N GLU A 6 -15.20 18.47 6.40
CA GLU A 6 -15.69 17.11 6.18
C GLU A 6 -16.48 17.05 4.87
N ARG A 7 -16.19 16.07 4.01
CA ARG A 7 -16.80 15.95 2.68
C ARG A 7 -17.96 14.95 2.67
N THR A 8 -19.12 15.41 2.24
CA THR A 8 -20.27 14.55 1.92
C THR A 8 -20.09 13.84 0.57
N TRP A 9 -20.96 12.90 0.24
CA TRP A 9 -20.91 12.21 -1.05
C TRP A 9 -21.11 13.15 -2.24
N ASP A 10 -22.04 14.10 -2.11
CA ASP A 10 -22.32 15.08 -3.17
C ASP A 10 -21.16 16.08 -3.32
N ASP A 11 -20.55 16.51 -2.21
CA ASP A 11 -19.35 17.34 -2.25
C ASP A 11 -18.20 16.64 -2.98
N LEU A 12 -17.97 15.35 -2.70
CA LEU A 12 -16.91 14.58 -3.37
C LEU A 12 -17.15 14.49 -4.89
N LYS A 13 -18.40 14.27 -5.32
CA LYS A 13 -18.75 14.28 -6.75
C LYS A 13 -18.40 15.63 -7.39
N ASN A 14 -18.77 16.73 -6.74
CA ASN A 14 -18.50 18.08 -7.25
C ASN A 14 -16.99 18.37 -7.28
N VAL A 15 -16.26 18.10 -6.20
CA VAL A 15 -14.82 18.33 -6.11
C VAL A 15 -14.04 17.55 -7.17
N ILE A 16 -14.41 16.29 -7.42
CA ILE A 16 -13.75 15.46 -8.44
C ILE A 16 -14.11 15.94 -9.84
N ASN A 17 -15.39 16.24 -10.11
CA ASN A 17 -15.84 16.70 -11.42
C ASN A 17 -15.26 18.07 -11.82
N GLU A 18 -15.01 18.93 -10.84
CA GLU A 18 -14.44 20.27 -11.03
C GLU A 18 -12.91 20.30 -10.89
N ASP A 19 -12.25 19.15 -10.74
CA ASP A 19 -10.79 19.00 -10.56
C ASP A 19 -10.22 19.83 -9.38
N ARG A 20 -11.01 20.00 -8.30
CA ARG A 20 -10.62 20.74 -7.09
C ARG A 20 -9.97 19.84 -6.04
N LEU A 21 -9.18 18.87 -6.48
CA LEU A 21 -8.64 17.79 -5.64
C LEU A 21 -7.74 18.29 -4.50
N GLY A 22 -7.13 19.48 -4.64
CA GLY A 22 -6.36 20.14 -3.58
C GLY A 22 -7.16 20.50 -2.34
N GLU A 23 -8.50 20.51 -2.41
CA GLU A 23 -9.35 20.75 -1.26
C GLU A 23 -9.65 19.49 -0.42
N LEU A 24 -9.19 18.32 -0.87
CA LEU A 24 -9.33 17.07 -0.14
C LEU A 24 -8.23 16.98 0.91
N GLY A 25 -8.54 17.47 2.12
CA GLY A 25 -7.65 17.40 3.28
C GLY A 25 -7.91 16.21 4.18
N ARG A 26 -7.04 16.04 5.18
CA ARG A 26 -7.17 15.03 6.24
C ARG A 26 -7.49 15.71 7.57
N LYS A 27 -7.98 14.96 8.55
CA LYS A 27 -8.04 15.44 9.94
C LYS A 27 -6.62 15.69 10.46
N ASP A 28 -6.45 16.61 11.40
CA ASP A 28 -5.13 16.92 11.99
C ASP A 28 -4.47 15.67 12.58
N GLN A 29 -5.25 14.85 13.29
CA GLN A 29 -4.77 13.60 13.88
C GLN A 29 -4.23 12.63 12.83
N ASP A 30 -4.92 12.48 11.70
CA ASP A 30 -4.48 11.59 10.62
C ASP A 30 -3.27 12.16 9.87
N THR A 31 -3.17 13.49 9.80
CA THR A 31 -1.99 14.18 9.28
C THR A 31 -0.76 13.93 10.16
N THR A 32 -0.89 14.06 11.48
CA THR A 32 0.19 13.76 12.42
C THR A 32 0.62 12.29 12.33
N LYS A 33 -0.35 11.35 12.35
CA LYS A 33 -0.05 9.92 12.19
C LYS A 33 0.67 9.62 10.87
N MET A 34 0.25 10.26 9.77
CA MET A 34 0.92 10.11 8.48
C MET A 34 2.36 10.62 8.54
N MET A 35 2.61 11.78 9.17
CA MET A 35 3.96 12.34 9.31
C MET A 35 4.86 11.43 10.15
N ASP A 36 4.37 10.94 11.29
CA ASP A 36 5.11 10.02 12.16
C ASP A 36 5.42 8.71 11.45
N HIS A 37 4.43 8.16 10.73
CA HIS A 37 4.62 6.97 9.92
C HIS A 37 5.68 7.17 8.83
N MET A 38 5.72 8.34 8.20
CA MET A 38 6.75 8.68 7.21
C MET A 38 8.14 8.85 7.82
N VAL A 39 8.27 9.14 9.13
CA VAL A 39 9.57 9.07 9.84
C VAL A 39 10.02 7.62 9.93
N TYR A 40 9.14 6.72 10.38
CA TYR A 40 9.44 5.28 10.45
C TYR A 40 9.82 4.70 9.09
N VAL A 41 9.06 5.02 8.03
CA VAL A 41 9.34 4.53 6.67
C VAL A 41 10.73 4.95 6.21
N ARG A 42 11.10 6.23 6.39
CA ARG A 42 12.42 6.75 5.99
C ARG A 42 13.57 6.17 6.82
N ALA A 43 13.32 5.81 8.07
CA ALA A 43 14.31 5.15 8.92
C ALA A 43 14.53 3.69 8.51
N THR A 44 13.46 3.00 8.06
CA THR A 44 13.46 1.54 7.88
C THR A 44 13.72 1.11 6.43
N TYR A 45 13.25 1.86 5.45
CA TYR A 45 13.30 1.49 4.03
C TYR A 45 14.20 2.43 3.24
N SER A 46 14.88 1.90 2.23
CA SER A 46 15.76 2.67 1.34
C SER A 46 15.00 3.75 0.58
N SER A 47 13.72 3.52 0.29
CA SER A 47 12.82 4.52 -0.27
C SER A 47 11.35 4.29 0.15
N THR A 48 10.51 5.31 0.00
CA THR A 48 9.05 5.16 0.16
C THR A 48 8.49 4.14 -0.85
N LYS A 49 9.07 4.07 -2.05
CA LYS A 49 8.72 3.08 -3.07
C LYS A 49 8.98 1.66 -2.56
N ASP A 50 10.13 1.40 -1.95
CA ASP A 50 10.43 0.09 -1.38
C ASP A 50 9.43 -0.29 -0.28
N TYR A 51 9.06 0.66 0.57
CA TYR A 51 8.01 0.43 1.57
C TYR A 51 6.67 0.06 0.93
N ILE A 52 6.22 0.81 -0.07
CA ILE A 52 4.95 0.52 -0.77
C ILE A 52 5.01 -0.82 -1.49
N LEU A 53 6.11 -1.12 -2.18
CA LEU A 53 6.28 -2.39 -2.88
C LEU A 53 6.26 -3.59 -1.93
N SER A 54 6.89 -3.46 -0.77
CA SER A 54 6.85 -4.49 0.26
C SER A 54 5.46 -4.60 0.88
N LYS A 55 4.87 -3.50 1.37
CA LYS A 55 3.61 -3.54 2.14
C LYS A 55 2.38 -3.83 1.29
N MET A 56 2.29 -3.27 0.09
CA MET A 56 1.07 -3.38 -0.73
C MET A 56 1.10 -4.59 -1.65
N PHE A 57 2.29 -5.00 -2.09
CA PHE A 57 2.45 -6.07 -3.07
C PHE A 57 3.19 -7.30 -2.52
N ASP A 58 3.49 -7.34 -1.23
CA ASP A 58 4.16 -8.46 -0.53
C ASP A 58 5.49 -8.86 -1.20
N PHE A 59 6.21 -7.89 -1.76
CA PHE A 59 7.51 -8.17 -2.35
C PHE A 59 8.57 -8.33 -1.25
N PRO A 60 9.48 -9.30 -1.41
CA PRO A 60 10.53 -9.55 -0.43
C PRO A 60 11.48 -8.36 -0.34
N THR A 61 12.12 -8.21 0.82
CA THR A 61 13.12 -7.18 1.08
C THR A 61 14.46 -7.80 1.46
N GLU A 62 15.54 -7.10 1.12
CA GLU A 62 16.91 -7.38 1.54
C GLU A 62 17.53 -6.16 2.24
N ASP A 63 18.66 -6.38 2.91
CA ASP A 63 19.43 -5.31 3.53
C ASP A 63 20.20 -4.53 2.46
N ASP A 64 20.07 -3.21 2.48
CA ASP A 64 20.72 -2.31 1.53
C ASP A 64 22.16 -2.02 1.96
N HIS A 65 23.07 -2.90 1.56
CA HIS A 65 24.49 -2.77 1.86
C HIS A 65 25.18 -1.56 1.19
N GLN A 66 24.52 -0.87 0.25
CA GLN A 66 25.07 0.32 -0.40
C GLN A 66 24.90 1.59 0.45
N HIS A 67 23.96 1.57 1.41
CA HIS A 67 23.61 2.71 2.25
C HIS A 67 23.57 2.30 3.73
N PRO A 68 24.71 2.01 4.37
CA PRO A 68 24.76 1.77 5.80
C PRO A 68 24.24 3.00 6.55
N ILE A 69 23.35 2.81 7.51
CA ILE A 69 22.95 3.88 8.42
C ILE A 69 24.15 4.14 9.32
N ILE A 70 24.91 5.19 9.01
CA ILE A 70 25.94 5.69 9.91
C ILE A 70 25.21 6.31 11.09
N ASN A 71 25.07 5.55 12.17
CA ASN A 71 24.66 6.07 13.47
C ASN A 71 25.80 6.93 14.04
N ASN A 72 26.09 8.07 13.41
CA ASN A 72 26.88 9.11 14.06
C ASN A 72 25.98 9.76 15.10
N VAL A 73 25.81 9.05 16.22
CA VAL A 73 25.43 9.65 17.50
C VAL A 73 26.66 10.40 18.00
N ASP A 74 27.02 11.49 17.32
CA ASP A 74 27.97 12.44 17.86
C ASP A 74 27.23 13.32 18.88
N ASN A 75 27.43 12.92 20.13
CA ASN A 75 27.07 13.57 21.37
C ASN A 75 27.71 14.98 21.50
N ASN A 76 27.35 15.93 20.64
CA ASN A 76 27.80 17.34 20.76
C ASN A 76 26.65 18.29 21.12
N ILE A 77 25.87 17.94 22.13
CA ILE A 77 25.18 18.90 22.99
C ILE A 77 25.48 18.53 24.44
N THR A 78 26.71 18.81 24.89
CA THR A 78 26.94 19.09 26.31
C THR A 78 27.54 20.48 26.39
N ASN A 79 26.76 21.34 27.06
CA ASN A 79 27.07 22.72 27.35
C ASN A 79 28.51 22.90 27.83
N GLN A 80 29.20 23.88 27.26
CA GLN A 80 30.21 24.62 28.00
C GLN A 80 29.55 25.20 29.25
N ASN A 81 29.86 24.61 30.40
CA ASN A 81 30.04 25.34 31.66
C ASN A 81 30.96 24.50 32.56
N ASN A 82 32.05 25.17 32.96
CA ASN A 82 33.05 24.83 33.97
C ASN A 82 32.66 23.74 34.98
N ASP A 83 33.57 22.79 35.22
CA ASP A 83 34.41 22.84 36.42
C ASP A 83 35.56 21.83 36.36
N ASN A 84 36.72 22.29 36.85
CA ASN A 84 37.94 21.52 37.04
C ASN A 84 37.72 20.32 37.98
N ASN A 85 38.15 19.11 37.60
CA ASN A 85 38.93 18.26 38.50
C ASN A 85 39.61 17.09 37.80
N ASN A 86 40.89 16.94 38.12
CA ASN A 86 41.78 15.83 37.76
C ASN A 86 41.41 14.54 38.51
N ASN A 87 41.45 13.38 37.83
CA ASN A 87 42.38 12.26 38.07
C ASN A 87 41.84 10.89 37.61
N ASN A 88 42.78 10.11 37.06
CA ASN A 88 42.87 8.64 36.96
C ASN A 88 41.89 7.95 36.00
N ASP A 89 42.36 7.44 34.87
CA ASP A 89 43.12 6.18 34.71
C ASP A 89 42.26 4.95 35.03
N SER A 90 41.67 4.37 33.98
CA SER A 90 41.54 2.92 33.79
C SER A 90 40.95 2.66 32.41
N SER A 91 41.76 1.99 31.60
CA SER A 91 41.45 1.38 30.32
C SER A 91 40.21 0.47 30.40
N SER A 92 39.04 0.96 29.98
CA SER A 92 37.96 0.08 29.50
C SER A 92 38.12 -0.08 27.99
N SER A 93 38.37 -1.32 27.59
CA SER A 93 38.32 -1.75 26.20
C SER A 93 36.85 -1.73 25.78
N ASP A 94 36.38 -0.58 25.33
CA ASP A 94 35.03 -0.42 24.78
C ASP A 94 34.96 -1.18 23.45
N ASN A 95 34.53 -2.44 23.57
CA ASN A 95 34.09 -3.28 22.46
C ASN A 95 32.77 -2.67 21.92
N SER A 96 32.90 -1.56 21.20
CA SER A 96 31.79 -0.94 20.50
C SER A 96 31.41 -1.87 19.35
N ASN A 97 30.46 -2.77 19.63
CA ASN A 97 29.80 -3.58 18.61
C ASN A 97 29.08 -2.63 17.65
N ASN A 98 29.78 -2.22 16.59
CA ASN A 98 29.24 -1.48 15.46
C ASN A 98 28.22 -2.38 14.72
N ASN A 99 27.02 -2.49 15.27
CA ASN A 99 25.90 -3.08 14.58
C ASN A 99 25.47 -2.07 13.50
N ASN A 100 26.05 -2.20 12.31
CA ASN A 100 25.59 -1.47 11.13
C ASN A 100 24.11 -1.80 10.92
N VAL A 101 23.25 -0.81 11.09
CA VAL A 101 21.83 -0.94 10.76
C VAL A 101 21.71 -0.66 9.27
N TYR A 102 21.16 -1.61 8.51
CA TYR A 102 20.90 -1.46 7.09
C TYR A 102 19.42 -1.15 6.86
N LYS A 103 19.13 -0.35 5.83
CA LYS A 103 17.75 -0.11 5.39
C LYS A 103 17.26 -1.27 4.54
N LYS A 104 15.95 -1.47 4.48
CA LYS A 104 15.30 -2.49 3.66
C LYS A 104 15.09 -1.98 2.23
N LYS A 105 15.52 -2.78 1.26
CA LYS A 105 15.30 -2.56 -0.17
C LYS A 105 14.47 -3.68 -0.76
N VAL A 106 13.56 -3.38 -1.68
CA VAL A 106 12.71 -4.43 -2.28
C VAL A 106 13.44 -5.17 -3.40
N VAL A 107 13.33 -6.50 -3.37
CA VAL A 107 13.73 -7.38 -4.47
C VAL A 107 12.49 -7.73 -5.28
N ARG A 108 12.29 -7.04 -6.40
CA ARG A 108 11.14 -7.30 -7.29
C ARG A 108 11.37 -8.59 -8.09
N PRO A 109 10.41 -9.54 -8.10
CA PRO A 109 10.46 -10.67 -9.01
C PRO A 109 10.46 -10.24 -10.49
N VAL A 110 11.34 -10.83 -11.29
CA VAL A 110 11.61 -10.41 -12.69
C VAL A 110 10.42 -10.64 -13.62
N ASP A 111 9.60 -11.65 -13.32
CA ASP A 111 8.46 -12.11 -14.10
C ASP A 111 7.16 -11.34 -13.81
N VAL A 112 7.08 -10.63 -12.68
CA VAL A 112 5.88 -9.90 -12.27
C VAL A 112 5.80 -8.56 -12.98
N LYS A 113 5.10 -8.52 -14.11
CA LYS A 113 4.85 -7.30 -14.89
C LYS A 113 3.81 -6.40 -14.23
N GLN A 114 2.66 -6.97 -13.86
CA GLN A 114 1.56 -6.25 -13.23
C GLN A 114 1.10 -6.99 -11.97
N LYS A 115 0.79 -6.20 -10.94
CA LYS A 115 0.11 -6.66 -9.73
C LYS A 115 -0.77 -5.52 -9.26
N LEU A 116 -1.97 -5.86 -8.80
CA LEU A 116 -2.92 -4.91 -8.25
C LEU A 116 -3.13 -5.22 -6.78
N ALA A 117 -3.22 -4.17 -5.96
CA ALA A 117 -3.55 -4.31 -4.55
C ALA A 117 -4.63 -3.30 -4.18
N PHE A 118 -5.73 -3.79 -3.62
CA PHE A 118 -6.84 -2.96 -3.17
C PHE A 118 -6.88 -2.97 -1.64
N LYS A 119 -6.65 -1.81 -1.03
CA LYS A 119 -6.48 -1.69 0.44
C LYS A 119 -7.21 -0.46 0.95
N LEU A 120 -7.66 -0.49 2.20
CA LEU A 120 -8.12 0.72 2.89
C LEU A 120 -6.97 1.73 3.00
N ASN A 121 -7.27 3.01 2.89
CA ASN A 121 -6.28 4.05 3.10
C ASN A 121 -5.96 4.17 4.59
N ASP A 122 -4.70 3.97 4.97
CA ASP A 122 -4.21 4.11 6.36
C ASP A 122 -4.42 5.54 6.89
N PHE A 123 -4.39 6.55 6.01
CA PHE A 123 -4.54 7.97 6.32
C PHE A 123 -5.61 8.60 5.43
N PRO A 124 -6.90 8.32 5.71
CA PRO A 124 -8.00 8.73 4.84
C PRO A 124 -8.20 10.25 4.84
N TYR A 125 -8.73 10.76 3.74
CA TYR A 125 -9.28 12.13 3.67
C TYR A 125 -10.47 12.29 4.63
N ASN A 126 -10.72 13.54 5.01
CA ASN A 126 -11.79 13.91 5.92
C ASN A 126 -13.16 13.82 5.22
N CYS A 127 -13.75 12.63 5.23
CA CYS A 127 -15.04 12.33 4.63
C CYS A 127 -16.07 11.98 5.70
N HIS A 128 -17.35 12.15 5.36
CA HIS A 128 -18.47 11.71 6.18
C HIS A 128 -18.38 10.20 6.50
N ASP A 129 -18.85 9.78 7.67
CA ASP A 129 -18.66 8.41 8.19
C ASP A 129 -19.27 7.30 7.31
N SER A 130 -20.27 7.65 6.48
CA SER A 130 -20.83 6.75 5.46
C SER A 130 -19.97 6.59 4.21
N ILE A 131 -18.72 7.06 4.22
CA ILE A 131 -17.80 6.99 3.09
C ILE A 131 -16.50 6.32 3.54
N THR A 132 -16.08 5.29 2.84
CA THR A 132 -14.75 4.69 3.04
C THR A 132 -13.80 5.10 1.94
N HIS A 133 -12.55 5.32 2.33
CA HIS A 133 -11.47 5.72 1.43
C HIS A 133 -10.52 4.53 1.27
N TRP A 134 -10.47 4.00 0.05
CA TRP A 134 -9.61 2.93 -0.40
C TRP A 134 -8.56 3.44 -1.38
N VAL A 135 -7.53 2.63 -1.59
CA VAL A 135 -6.50 2.88 -2.60
C VAL A 135 -6.34 1.64 -3.45
N LEU A 136 -6.46 1.81 -4.77
CA LEU A 136 -6.07 0.82 -5.75
C LEU A 136 -4.63 1.09 -6.18
N TRP A 137 -3.69 0.26 -5.74
CA TRP A 137 -2.28 0.32 -6.12
C TRP A 137 -2.01 -0.54 -7.34
N CYS A 138 -1.21 -0.02 -8.28
CA CYS A 138 -0.84 -0.69 -9.52
C CYS A 138 0.68 -0.61 -9.76
N LEU A 139 1.31 -1.74 -10.11
CA LEU A 139 2.73 -1.73 -10.52
C LEU A 139 2.96 -1.04 -11.85
N GLN A 140 1.99 -1.16 -12.76
CA GLN A 140 1.94 -0.45 -14.02
C GLN A 140 0.68 0.42 -14.06
N PRO A 141 0.75 1.66 -14.58
CA PRO A 141 -0.40 2.52 -14.72
C PRO A 141 -1.51 1.83 -15.50
N LEU A 142 -2.76 2.04 -15.08
CA LEU A 142 -3.94 1.61 -15.82
C LEU A 142 -4.52 2.81 -16.57
N THR A 143 -5.27 2.56 -17.63
CA THR A 143 -6.21 3.54 -18.15
C THR A 143 -7.37 3.74 -17.17
N HIS A 144 -8.09 4.85 -17.30
CA HIS A 144 -9.27 5.10 -16.48
C HIS A 144 -10.33 3.99 -16.63
N GLN A 145 -10.50 3.47 -17.85
CA GLN A 145 -11.45 2.40 -18.16
C GLN A 145 -11.04 1.07 -17.51
N GLU A 146 -9.77 0.66 -17.63
CA GLU A 146 -9.26 -0.56 -16.99
C GLU A 146 -9.39 -0.49 -15.45
N ALA A 147 -9.03 0.66 -14.86
CA ALA A 147 -9.21 0.87 -13.42
C ALA A 147 -10.68 0.72 -13.00
N LYS A 148 -11.60 1.34 -13.75
CA LYS A 148 -13.06 1.22 -13.52
C LYS A 148 -13.52 -0.24 -13.57
N GLU A 149 -13.09 -1.01 -14.56
CA GLU A 149 -13.44 -2.43 -14.71
C GLU A 149 -12.95 -3.28 -13.54
N HIS A 150 -11.71 -3.04 -13.08
CA HIS A 150 -11.18 -3.69 -11.89
C HIS A 150 -11.96 -3.35 -10.62
N LEU A 151 -12.35 -2.08 -10.45
CA LEU A 151 -13.14 -1.64 -9.31
C LEU A 151 -14.55 -2.25 -9.32
N ILE A 152 -15.22 -2.22 -10.48
CA ILE A 152 -16.53 -2.87 -10.67
C ILE A 152 -16.43 -4.35 -10.30
N THR A 153 -15.44 -5.07 -10.84
CA THR A 153 -15.25 -6.50 -10.55
C THR A 153 -14.98 -6.75 -9.07
N HIS A 154 -14.14 -5.93 -8.43
CA HIS A 154 -13.80 -6.07 -7.01
C HIS A 154 -15.03 -5.90 -6.11
N PHE A 155 -15.88 -4.93 -6.42
CA PHE A 155 -17.03 -4.55 -5.60
C PHE A 155 -18.29 -5.34 -5.91
N GLN A 156 -18.50 -5.78 -7.15
CA GLN A 156 -19.64 -6.61 -7.55
C GLN A 156 -19.73 -7.91 -6.74
N HIS A 157 -18.60 -8.55 -6.44
CA HIS A 157 -18.59 -9.79 -5.65
C HIS A 157 -18.82 -9.58 -4.16
N LYS A 158 -18.59 -8.36 -3.66
CA LYS A 158 -18.59 -8.05 -2.23
C LYS A 158 -19.85 -7.35 -1.77
N LEU A 159 -20.63 -6.78 -2.69
CA LEU A 159 -21.71 -5.87 -2.38
C LEU A 159 -22.98 -6.30 -3.13
N GLN A 160 -23.99 -6.71 -2.36
CA GLN A 160 -25.29 -7.17 -2.90
C GLN A 160 -26.10 -6.04 -3.57
N HIS A 161 -25.67 -4.79 -3.44
CA HIS A 161 -26.27 -3.62 -4.04
C HIS A 161 -25.22 -2.88 -4.88
N GLN A 162 -25.65 -2.22 -5.95
CA GLN A 162 -24.82 -1.25 -6.69
C GLN A 162 -24.39 -0.15 -5.71
N GLN A 163 -23.24 -0.31 -5.05
CA GLN A 163 -22.65 0.79 -4.32
C GLN A 163 -22.05 1.76 -5.33
N ASP A 164 -22.37 3.04 -5.15
CA ASP A 164 -21.71 4.11 -5.88
C ASP A 164 -20.26 4.20 -5.38
N PHE A 165 -19.32 4.18 -6.31
CA PHE A 165 -17.91 4.49 -6.04
C PHE A 165 -17.46 5.66 -6.93
N LEU A 166 -16.54 6.46 -6.38
CA LEU A 166 -15.83 7.52 -7.10
C LEU A 166 -14.36 7.17 -7.06
N PHE A 167 -13.62 7.47 -8.13
CA PHE A 167 -12.18 7.27 -8.13
C PHE A 167 -11.44 8.28 -8.99
N PHE A 168 -10.20 8.57 -8.60
CA PHE A 168 -9.34 9.54 -9.25
C PHE A 168 -7.87 9.26 -8.91
N ILE A 169 -6.96 9.89 -9.65
CA ILE A 169 -5.54 9.96 -9.30
C ILE A 169 -5.28 11.40 -8.87
N ASN A 170 -4.53 11.62 -7.79
CA ASN A 170 -4.08 12.96 -7.46
C ASN A 170 -3.23 13.53 -8.61
N PRO A 171 -3.37 14.84 -8.93
CA PRO A 171 -2.42 15.55 -9.78
C PRO A 171 -0.98 15.40 -9.27
N VAL A 172 0.01 15.53 -10.15
CA VAL A 172 1.43 15.24 -9.86
C VAL A 172 1.97 16.07 -8.70
N GLU A 173 1.50 17.30 -8.56
CA GLU A 173 1.82 18.24 -7.48
C GLU A 173 1.21 17.85 -6.12
N LEU A 174 0.16 17.02 -6.10
CA LEU A 174 -0.51 16.53 -4.89
C LEU A 174 -0.14 15.07 -4.53
N GLN A 175 0.53 14.34 -5.43
CA GLN A 175 0.94 12.96 -5.16
C GLN A 175 2.04 12.88 -4.10
N SER A 176 1.82 12.05 -3.08
CA SER A 176 2.84 11.76 -2.06
C SER A 176 3.91 10.77 -2.54
N ILE A 177 3.59 9.92 -3.52
CA ILE A 177 4.52 9.00 -4.19
C ILE A 177 4.22 8.97 -5.68
N ARG A 178 5.21 9.27 -6.53
CA ARG A 178 5.03 9.37 -7.98
C ARG A 178 5.44 8.09 -8.71
N GLU A 179 6.26 7.28 -8.06
CA GLU A 179 6.91 6.11 -8.63
C GLU A 179 6.03 4.86 -8.62
N VAL A 180 4.89 4.90 -7.92
CA VAL A 180 3.90 3.81 -7.87
C VAL A 180 2.52 4.40 -8.13
N THR A 181 1.88 3.97 -9.21
CA THR A 181 0.55 4.44 -9.59
C THR A 181 -0.48 3.97 -8.57
N HIS A 182 -1.36 4.88 -8.16
CA HIS A 182 -2.45 4.57 -7.27
C HIS A 182 -3.66 5.45 -7.55
N TYR A 183 -4.84 4.86 -7.40
CA TYR A 183 -6.12 5.56 -7.49
C TYR A 183 -6.70 5.67 -6.09
N HIS A 184 -7.13 6.86 -5.73
CA HIS A 184 -8.00 7.07 -4.58
C HIS A 184 -9.40 6.63 -4.97
N VAL A 185 -10.02 5.81 -4.11
CA VAL A 185 -11.33 5.24 -4.36
C VAL A 185 -12.22 5.49 -3.15
N PHE A 186 -13.29 6.25 -3.36
CA PHE A 186 -14.33 6.46 -2.37
C PHE A 186 -15.49 5.52 -2.62
N VAL A 187 -15.97 4.89 -1.56
CA VAL A 187 -17.08 3.95 -1.62
C VAL A 187 -18.16 4.42 -0.66
N LYS A 188 -19.38 4.60 -1.18
CA LYS A 188 -20.54 4.99 -0.37
C LYS A 188 -21.11 3.77 0.35
N ASN A 189 -21.22 3.90 1.66
CA ASN A 189 -21.58 2.84 2.58
C ASN A 189 -22.92 3.16 3.25
N ASP A 190 -24.02 2.86 2.56
CA ASP A 190 -25.37 3.14 3.08
C ASP A 190 -25.79 2.17 4.22
N SER A 191 -24.96 1.18 4.58
CA SER A 191 -25.27 0.20 5.67
C SER A 191 -24.04 -0.43 6.36
N PHE A 192 -22.85 0.15 6.20
CA PHE A 192 -21.59 -0.56 6.46
C PHE A 192 -21.08 -0.36 7.90
N ASN A 193 -20.88 -1.45 8.63
CA ASN A 193 -20.14 -1.43 9.88
C ASN A 193 -18.64 -1.59 9.57
N ARG A 194 -17.84 -0.54 9.77
CA ARG A 194 -16.38 -0.49 9.45
C ARG A 194 -15.60 -1.69 10.04
N LEU A 195 -16.07 -2.26 11.14
CA LEU A 195 -15.45 -3.37 11.88
C LEU A 195 -15.45 -4.71 11.13
N ASP A 196 -16.35 -4.93 10.17
CA ASP A 196 -16.48 -6.24 9.51
C ASP A 196 -15.36 -6.50 8.50
N TRP A 197 -14.77 -5.45 7.93
CA TRP A 197 -13.75 -5.59 6.88
C TRP A 197 -12.33 -5.70 7.40
N GLN A 198 -11.98 -4.96 8.44
CA GLN A 198 -10.66 -5.09 9.07
C GLN A 198 -10.43 -6.53 9.54
N GLN A 199 -11.47 -7.21 10.02
CA GLN A 199 -11.39 -8.61 10.43
C GLN A 199 -11.23 -9.60 9.26
N GLN A 200 -11.72 -9.29 8.06
CA GLN A 200 -11.64 -10.20 6.91
C GLN A 200 -10.26 -10.14 6.23
N ASP A 201 -9.63 -8.97 6.16
CA ASP A 201 -8.28 -8.85 5.60
C ASP A 201 -7.21 -9.40 6.57
N SER A 202 -7.33 -9.16 7.88
CA SER A 202 -6.41 -9.75 8.87
C SER A 202 -6.48 -11.28 8.94
N LYS A 203 -7.64 -11.89 8.65
CA LYS A 203 -7.79 -13.36 8.59
C LYS A 203 -7.16 -13.98 7.34
N LYS A 204 -7.00 -13.21 6.24
CA LYS A 204 -6.28 -13.68 5.05
C LYS A 204 -4.76 -13.62 5.24
N GLU A 205 -4.26 -12.58 5.90
CA GLU A 205 -2.82 -12.45 6.22
C GLU A 205 -2.34 -13.56 7.17
N GLN A 206 -3.15 -14.00 8.14
CA GLN A 206 -2.77 -15.13 9.03
C GLN A 206 -2.79 -16.51 8.34
N ASN A 207 -3.55 -16.68 7.25
CA ASN A 207 -3.63 -17.96 6.54
C ASN A 207 -2.58 -18.11 5.43
N SER A 208 -2.00 -17.02 4.91
CA SER A 208 -0.88 -17.08 3.95
C SER A 208 0.44 -17.51 4.58
N ASP A 209 0.64 -17.29 5.89
CA ASP A 209 1.84 -17.71 6.62
C ASP A 209 1.92 -19.24 6.84
N HIS A 210 0.83 -19.97 6.63
CA HIS A 210 0.81 -21.43 6.77
C HIS A 210 1.19 -22.18 5.49
N CYS A 211 1.20 -21.51 4.33
CA CYS A 211 1.46 -22.17 3.05
C CYS A 211 2.96 -22.24 2.67
N PHE A 212 3.83 -21.50 3.35
CA PHE A 212 5.28 -21.50 3.05
C PHE A 212 6.11 -22.57 3.79
N LYS A 213 5.48 -23.41 4.63
CA LYS A 213 6.22 -24.42 5.42
C LYS A 213 6.17 -25.85 4.88
N ASN A 214 5.31 -26.17 3.91
CA ASN A 214 5.17 -27.54 3.41
C ASN A 214 5.20 -27.60 1.88
N ASN A 215 6.39 -27.50 1.28
CA ASN A 215 6.59 -28.09 -0.04
C ASN A 215 8.03 -28.59 -0.22
N THR A 216 8.34 -29.67 0.49
CA THR A 216 9.37 -30.63 0.07
C THR A 216 8.68 -31.98 -0.12
N ASN A 217 8.98 -32.61 -1.25
CA ASN A 217 8.47 -33.89 -1.76
C ASN A 217 7.18 -33.81 -2.60
N CYS A 218 7.33 -33.94 -3.91
CA CYS A 218 6.89 -35.14 -4.64
C CYS A 218 7.44 -35.14 -6.07
N LEU A 219 8.41 -36.02 -6.31
CA LEU A 219 8.73 -36.65 -7.59
C LEU A 219 7.84 -37.91 -7.75
N ASN A 220 7.61 -38.29 -9.01
CA ASN A 220 7.00 -39.53 -9.54
C ASN A 220 5.48 -39.64 -9.62
N ASP A 221 4.96 -39.58 -10.86
CA ASP A 221 4.43 -40.72 -11.65
C ASP A 221 3.34 -40.20 -12.61
N ASN A 222 3.52 -40.21 -13.93
CA ASN A 222 3.49 -41.31 -14.90
C ASN A 222 2.08 -41.59 -15.48
N SER A 223 2.00 -41.44 -16.81
CA SER A 223 1.13 -42.13 -17.77
C SER A 223 -0.34 -41.70 -18.02
N ASN A 224 -0.60 -41.53 -19.32
CA ASN A 224 -1.76 -41.95 -20.12
C ASN A 224 -3.14 -41.26 -19.95
N ASN A 225 -3.59 -40.53 -20.98
CA ASN A 225 -4.36 -41.15 -22.07
C ASN A 225 -4.75 -40.17 -23.21
N ASN A 226 -4.63 -40.69 -24.43
CA ASN A 226 -5.27 -40.24 -25.67
C ASN A 226 -6.79 -40.10 -25.51
N THR A 227 -7.40 -39.09 -26.16
CA THR A 227 -8.63 -39.30 -26.95
C THR A 227 -8.71 -38.26 -28.07
N VAL A 228 -8.96 -38.79 -29.27
CA VAL A 228 -9.09 -38.14 -30.58
C VAL A 228 -10.56 -37.76 -30.83
N GLY A 229 -10.79 -36.71 -31.64
CA GLY A 229 -12.04 -36.45 -32.37
C GLY A 229 -12.91 -35.33 -31.79
N GLN A 230 -13.64 -34.52 -32.55
CA GLN A 230 -13.79 -34.35 -33.99
C GLN A 230 -14.60 -33.04 -34.18
N ILE A 231 -14.16 -32.23 -35.13
CA ILE A 231 -14.89 -31.29 -36.00
C ILE A 231 -16.43 -31.31 -35.88
N ALA A 232 -17.05 -30.15 -35.60
CA ALA A 232 -18.38 -29.82 -36.10
C ALA A 232 -18.56 -28.31 -36.28
N SER A 233 -19.00 -27.96 -37.47
CA SER A 233 -19.20 -26.63 -38.02
C SER A 233 -20.58 -26.07 -37.67
N GLY A 234 -20.66 -24.74 -37.52
CA GLY A 234 -21.79 -23.92 -37.92
C GLY A 234 -22.98 -23.84 -36.96
N THR A 235 -23.28 -22.62 -36.51
CA THR A 235 -24.51 -21.92 -36.94
C THR A 235 -24.54 -20.50 -36.37
N THR A 236 -24.89 -19.57 -37.25
CA THR A 236 -25.24 -18.18 -37.03
C THR A 236 -26.47 -18.06 -36.11
N ASN A 237 -26.50 -17.05 -35.22
CA ASN A 237 -27.74 -16.33 -34.88
C ASN A 237 -27.45 -14.97 -34.22
N THR A 238 -27.74 -13.93 -35.00
CA THR A 238 -28.54 -12.73 -34.72
C THR A 238 -28.71 -12.19 -33.28
N VAL A 239 -28.48 -10.87 -33.22
CA VAL A 239 -28.74 -9.83 -32.20
C VAL A 239 -30.19 -9.85 -31.64
N PRO A 240 -30.46 -9.25 -30.45
CA PRO A 240 -30.79 -7.80 -30.34
C PRO A 240 -30.13 -7.12 -29.11
N SER A 241 -29.41 -6.01 -29.26
CA SER A 241 -29.88 -4.62 -29.13
C SER A 241 -30.84 -4.37 -27.95
N PHE A 242 -30.27 -3.87 -26.85
CA PHE A 242 -30.78 -2.77 -26.03
C PHE A 242 -29.59 -1.99 -25.46
#